data_AF-A0A1F8QX87-F1
#
_entry.id   AF-A0A1F8QX87-F1
#
_cell.length_a   1.000
_cell.length_b   1.000
_cell.length_c   1.000
_cell.angle_alpha   90.00
_cell.angle_beta   90.00
_cell.angle_gamma   90.00
#
_symmetry.space_group_name_H-M   'P 1'
#
loop_
_entity.id
_entity.type
_entity.pdbx_description
1 polymer ?
#
loop_
_entity_poly.entity_id
_entity_poly.type
_entity_poly.pdbx_seq_one_letter_code
_entity_poly.pdbx_strand_id
1 'polypeptide(L)'
;MEKARRQLLEFHRTFSHPVGAVPEFPAQSYIDLRLSLIDEEVQELRDAVVARDMVETADALGDIMYVVIGMAIALGIPIDKVFNEIHASNMTKLGEDGRPIYREDGKILKGQNFRPPNIKAMFRGDDVISGSISNALQMKPHVPIAHMTDVELIAHSKYVIADQEKRQWNTAAGVMYRTRIDEEMRVRGLL
;
A
#
# COMPACT_ATOMS: atom_id res chain seq x y z
N MET A 1 -7.69 -11.40 -4.92
CA MET A 1 -6.56 -10.44 -5.00
C MET A 1 -5.56 -10.78 -6.11
N GLU A 2 -5.46 -12.05 -6.53
CA GLU A 2 -4.53 -12.51 -7.57
C GLU A 2 -4.56 -11.68 -8.88
N LYS A 3 -5.74 -11.36 -9.43
CA LYS A 3 -5.86 -10.55 -10.66
C LYS A 3 -5.20 -9.17 -10.51
N ALA A 4 -5.49 -8.45 -9.42
CA ALA A 4 -4.91 -7.15 -9.13
C ALA A 4 -3.39 -7.23 -8.97
N ARG A 5 -2.90 -8.23 -8.22
CA ARG A 5 -1.45 -8.47 -8.08
C ARG A 5 -0.77 -8.70 -9.44
N ARG A 6 -1.38 -9.47 -10.34
CA ARG A 6 -0.84 -9.71 -11.69
C ARG A 6 -0.76 -8.42 -12.52
N GLN A 7 -1.80 -7.59 -12.51
CA GLN A 7 -1.82 -6.31 -13.22
C GLN A 7 -0.72 -5.36 -12.70
N LEU A 8 -0.52 -5.30 -11.39
CA LEU A 8 0.55 -4.48 -10.81
C LEU A 8 1.95 -5.07 -11.03
N LEU A 9 2.12 -6.39 -11.09
CA LEU A 9 3.38 -7.00 -11.51
C LEU A 9 3.73 -6.65 -12.96
N GLU A 10 2.73 -6.65 -13.85
CA GLU A 10 2.88 -6.20 -15.23
C GLU A 10 3.27 -4.72 -15.30
N PHE A 11 2.59 -3.86 -14.54
CA PHE A 11 2.95 -2.44 -14.42
C PHE A 11 4.40 -2.26 -13.94
N HIS A 12 4.77 -2.88 -12.82
CA HIS A 12 6.14 -2.73 -12.27
C HIS A 12 7.21 -3.18 -13.27
N ARG A 13 6.96 -4.27 -14.02
CA ARG A 13 7.89 -4.74 -15.07
C ARG A 13 7.96 -3.78 -16.25
N THR A 14 6.81 -3.27 -16.70
CA THR A 14 6.71 -2.36 -17.85
C THR A 14 7.40 -1.02 -17.56
N PHE A 15 7.19 -0.46 -16.37
CA PHE A 15 7.74 0.83 -15.95
C PHE A 15 9.05 0.72 -15.17
N SER A 16 9.67 -0.47 -15.13
CA SER A 16 10.95 -0.72 -14.45
C SER A 16 10.98 -0.32 -12.96
N HIS A 17 9.85 -0.50 -12.26
CA HIS A 17 9.79 -0.36 -10.81
C HIS A 17 10.30 -1.63 -10.11
N PRO A 18 10.83 -1.51 -8.87
CA PRO A 18 11.24 -2.64 -8.06
C PRO A 18 10.17 -3.73 -7.91
N VAL A 19 10.60 -4.98 -8.04
CA VAL A 19 9.83 -6.19 -7.72
C VAL A 19 10.66 -7.02 -6.75
N GLY A 20 10.25 -7.09 -5.49
CA GLY A 20 10.96 -7.83 -4.47
C GLY A 20 10.80 -9.34 -4.67
N ALA A 21 11.91 -10.05 -4.84
CA ALA A 21 11.90 -11.52 -4.91
C ALA A 21 11.72 -12.16 -3.53
N VAL A 22 12.18 -11.47 -2.49
CA VAL A 22 12.07 -11.86 -1.08
C VAL A 22 11.67 -10.65 -0.23
N PRO A 23 11.16 -10.85 0.99
CA PRO A 23 10.82 -9.76 1.90
C PRO A 23 12.06 -8.92 2.27
N GLU A 24 12.17 -7.73 1.69
CA GLU A 24 13.29 -6.82 1.92
C GLU A 24 12.86 -5.37 1.71
N PHE A 25 13.55 -4.45 2.40
CA PHE A 25 13.38 -3.02 2.21
C PHE A 25 14.34 -2.53 1.09
N PRO A 26 13.83 -1.91 0.02
CA PRO A 26 14.66 -1.26 -0.99
C PRO A 26 15.27 0.04 -0.45
N ALA A 27 15.89 0.84 -1.32
CA ALA A 27 16.42 2.14 -0.96
C ALA A 27 15.37 3.01 -0.24
N GLN A 28 15.78 3.69 0.84
CA GLN A 28 14.89 4.51 1.67
C GLN A 28 14.12 5.54 0.85
N SER A 29 14.75 6.17 -0.13
CA SER A 29 14.11 7.14 -1.02
C SER A 29 12.93 6.57 -1.81
N TYR A 30 12.95 5.28 -2.12
CA TYR A 30 11.84 4.58 -2.76
C TYR A 30 10.72 4.29 -1.76
N ILE A 31 11.06 3.89 -0.53
CA ILE A 31 10.07 3.70 0.55
C ILE A 31 9.34 5.02 0.82
N ASP A 32 10.09 6.11 0.95
CA ASP A 32 9.53 7.45 1.20
C ASP A 32 8.57 7.86 0.07
N LEU A 33 8.93 7.57 -1.19
CA LEU A 33 8.05 7.80 -2.34
C LEU A 33 6.77 6.95 -2.28
N ARG A 34 6.86 5.67 -1.91
CA ARG A 34 5.67 4.81 -1.80
C ARG A 34 4.75 5.27 -0.66
N LEU A 35 5.32 5.73 0.45
CA LEU A 35 4.54 6.28 1.56
C LEU A 35 3.85 7.59 1.18
N SER A 36 4.56 8.50 0.49
CA SER A 36 3.94 9.76 0.06
C SER A 36 2.75 9.55 -0.87
N LEU A 37 2.83 8.59 -1.79
CA LEU A 37 1.73 8.24 -2.66
C LEU A 37 0.54 7.66 -1.89
N ILE A 38 0.79 6.79 -0.90
CA ILE A 38 -0.29 6.27 -0.04
C ILE A 38 -0.97 7.42 0.72
N ASP A 39 -0.19 8.36 1.25
CA ASP A 39 -0.72 9.51 1.98
C ASP A 39 -1.55 10.44 1.06
N GLU A 40 -1.12 10.64 -0.18
CA GLU A 40 -1.83 11.39 -1.22
C GLU A 40 -3.20 10.78 -1.51
N GLU A 41 -3.28 9.49 -1.85
CA GLU A 41 -4.56 8.84 -2.18
C GLU A 41 -5.50 8.77 -0.97
N VAL A 42 -4.96 8.67 0.25
CA VAL A 42 -5.75 8.75 1.48
C VAL A 42 -6.32 10.16 1.68
N GLN A 43 -5.59 11.21 1.32
CA GLN A 43 -6.08 12.58 1.38
C GLN A 43 -7.17 12.81 0.33
N GLU A 44 -6.98 12.35 -0.90
CA GLU A 44 -8.01 12.40 -1.96
C GLU A 44 -9.31 11.70 -1.52
N LEU A 45 -9.20 10.52 -0.90
CA LEU A 45 -10.37 9.82 -0.34
C LEU A 45 -11.11 10.66 0.71
N ARG A 46 -10.37 11.35 1.59
CA ARG A 46 -10.98 12.21 2.63
C ARG A 46 -11.75 13.35 1.97
N ASP A 47 -11.15 14.00 0.99
CA ASP A 47 -11.73 15.15 0.30
C ASP A 47 -12.97 14.73 -0.50
N ALA A 48 -12.92 13.60 -1.22
CA ALA A 48 -14.05 13.04 -1.94
C ALA A 48 -15.24 12.67 -1.02
N VAL A 49 -14.95 12.06 0.13
CA VAL A 49 -15.99 11.70 1.12
C VAL A 49 -16.62 12.95 1.74
N VAL A 50 -15.83 13.98 2.05
CA VAL A 50 -16.33 15.27 2.56
C VAL A 50 -17.21 15.97 1.51
N ALA A 51 -16.79 15.94 0.24
CA ALA A 51 -17.57 16.46 -0.87
C ALA A 51 -18.83 15.63 -1.17
N ARG A 52 -18.96 14.43 -0.58
CA ARG A 52 -20.00 13.43 -0.87
C ARG A 52 -20.04 13.01 -2.34
N ASP A 53 -18.88 13.01 -2.99
CA ASP A 53 -18.73 12.57 -4.37
C ASP A 53 -18.45 11.06 -4.42
N MET A 54 -19.42 10.29 -4.89
CA MET A 54 -19.32 8.83 -4.94
C MET A 54 -18.35 8.34 -6.02
N VAL A 55 -18.18 9.10 -7.12
CA VAL A 55 -17.29 8.70 -8.22
C VAL A 55 -15.85 8.89 -7.77
N GLU A 56 -15.51 10.06 -7.26
CA GLU A 56 -14.17 10.36 -6.74
C GLU A 56 -13.84 9.48 -5.51
N THR A 57 -14.84 9.15 -4.68
CA THR A 57 -14.63 8.20 -3.57
C THR A 57 -14.26 6.81 -4.09
N ALA A 58 -14.92 6.33 -5.16
CA ALA A 58 -14.62 5.04 -5.74
C ALA A 58 -13.24 5.02 -6.42
N ASP A 59 -12.87 6.13 -7.06
CA ASP A 59 -11.55 6.32 -7.68
C ASP A 59 -10.43 6.26 -6.63
N ALA A 60 -10.50 7.10 -5.59
CA ALA A 60 -9.51 7.13 -4.52
C ALA A 60 -9.40 5.78 -3.76
N LEU A 61 -10.51 5.06 -3.57
CA LEU A 61 -10.47 3.70 -3.00
C LEU A 61 -9.70 2.73 -3.90
N GLY A 62 -9.89 2.82 -5.22
CA GLY A 62 -9.15 2.04 -6.20
C GLY A 62 -7.65 2.37 -6.19
N ASP A 63 -7.33 3.67 -6.16
CA ASP A 63 -5.95 4.16 -6.16
C ASP A 63 -5.21 3.77 -4.89
N ILE A 64 -5.82 3.86 -3.70
CA ILE A 64 -5.27 3.33 -2.45
C ILE A 64 -4.91 1.85 -2.59
N MET A 65 -5.83 1.02 -3.14
CA MET A 65 -5.53 -0.40 -3.36
C MET A 65 -4.34 -0.57 -4.30
N TYR A 66 -4.27 0.25 -5.35
CA TYR A 66 -3.20 0.21 -6.34
C TYR A 66 -1.83 0.53 -5.72
N VAL A 67 -1.72 1.63 -4.97
CA VAL A 67 -0.46 2.07 -4.35
C VAL A 67 -0.05 1.18 -3.17
N VAL A 68 -1.00 0.61 -2.41
CA VAL A 68 -0.67 -0.32 -1.31
C VAL A 68 -0.18 -1.66 -1.85
N ILE A 69 -0.83 -2.23 -2.87
CA ILE A 69 -0.39 -3.52 -3.44
C ILE A 69 0.95 -3.36 -4.14
N GLY A 70 1.19 -2.26 -4.86
CA GLY A 70 2.50 -2.03 -5.48
C GLY A 70 3.63 -1.85 -4.44
N MET A 71 3.34 -1.30 -3.25
CA MET A 71 4.32 -1.25 -2.16
C MET A 71 4.63 -2.66 -1.67
N ALA A 72 3.61 -3.51 -1.49
CA ALA A 72 3.82 -4.90 -1.12
C ALA A 72 4.64 -5.69 -2.16
N ILE A 73 4.42 -5.45 -3.46
CA ILE A 73 5.21 -6.04 -4.55
C ILE A 73 6.67 -5.58 -4.48
N ALA A 74 6.91 -4.28 -4.29
CA ALA A 74 8.26 -3.76 -4.19
C ALA A 74 9.03 -4.32 -2.97
N LEU A 75 8.32 -4.57 -1.87
CA LEU A 75 8.87 -5.19 -0.65
C LEU A 75 8.95 -6.72 -0.70
N GLY A 76 8.48 -7.37 -1.76
CA GLY A 76 8.43 -8.84 -1.84
C GLY A 76 7.47 -9.47 -0.81
N ILE A 77 6.47 -8.73 -0.35
CA ILE A 77 5.46 -9.22 0.60
C ILE A 77 4.41 -10.04 -0.16
N PRO A 78 4.11 -11.29 0.27
CA PRO A 78 3.06 -12.10 -0.32
C PRO A 78 1.68 -11.60 0.14
N ILE A 79 1.27 -10.43 -0.37
CA ILE A 79 0.08 -9.71 0.12
C ILE A 79 -1.21 -10.52 0.02
N ASP A 80 -1.33 -11.39 -0.98
CA ASP A 80 -2.46 -12.31 -1.12
C ASP A 80 -2.55 -13.27 0.08
N LYS A 81 -1.42 -13.85 0.51
CA LYS A 81 -1.35 -14.74 1.69
C LYS A 81 -1.64 -13.98 2.97
N VAL A 82 -1.04 -12.80 3.12
CA VAL A 82 -1.25 -11.91 4.28
C VAL A 82 -2.73 -11.54 4.41
N PHE A 83 -3.37 -11.11 3.32
CA PHE A 83 -4.79 -10.77 3.29
C PHE A 83 -5.67 -11.97 3.66
N ASN A 84 -5.39 -13.15 3.10
CA ASN A 84 -6.14 -14.36 3.39
C ASN A 84 -6.03 -14.78 4.87
N GLU A 85 -4.86 -14.68 5.49
CA GLU A 85 -4.69 -15.00 6.90
C GLU A 85 -5.36 -13.96 7.83
N ILE A 86 -5.30 -12.68 7.47
CA ILE A 86 -6.05 -11.62 8.17
C ILE A 86 -7.55 -11.90 8.08
N HIS A 87 -8.06 -12.23 6.89
CA HIS A 87 -9.46 -12.57 6.69
C HIS A 87 -9.86 -13.81 7.51
N ALA A 88 -9.07 -14.90 7.43
CA ALA A 88 -9.33 -16.12 8.19
C ALA A 88 -9.36 -15.86 9.71
N SER A 89 -8.41 -15.07 10.24
CA SER A 89 -8.42 -14.63 11.63
C SER A 89 -9.66 -13.80 11.97
N ASN A 90 -10.05 -12.85 11.12
CA ASN A 90 -11.25 -12.05 11.33
C ASN A 90 -12.53 -12.90 11.40
N MET A 91 -12.64 -13.94 10.57
CA MET A 91 -13.78 -14.86 10.59
C MET A 91 -13.82 -15.75 11.85
N THR A 92 -12.72 -15.89 12.58
CA THR A 92 -12.72 -16.58 13.89
C THR A 92 -13.30 -15.76 15.04
N LYS A 93 -13.62 -14.47 14.81
CA LYS A 93 -14.23 -13.59 15.83
C LYS A 93 -15.70 -13.91 16.09
N LEU A 94 -16.34 -14.72 15.26
CA LEU A 94 -17.74 -15.09 15.40
C LEU A 94 -18.01 -15.83 16.72
N GLY A 95 -19.20 -15.63 17.28
CA GLY A 95 -19.72 -16.38 18.42
C GLY A 95 -20.03 -17.84 18.07
N GLU A 96 -20.44 -18.62 19.07
CA GLU A 96 -20.79 -20.05 18.90
C GLU A 96 -21.92 -20.27 17.89
N ASP A 97 -22.81 -19.29 17.73
CA ASP A 97 -23.92 -19.29 16.78
C ASP A 97 -23.52 -18.85 15.35
N GLY A 98 -22.23 -18.59 15.12
CA GLY A 98 -21.70 -18.09 13.86
C GLY A 98 -22.01 -16.61 13.60
N ARG A 99 -22.47 -15.85 14.61
CA ARG A 99 -22.78 -14.42 14.45
C ARG A 99 -21.69 -13.53 15.06
N PRO A 100 -21.47 -12.31 14.51
CA PRO A 100 -20.55 -11.38 15.13
C PRO A 100 -21.07 -10.92 16.49
N ILE A 101 -20.18 -10.86 17.48
CA ILE A 101 -20.48 -10.27 18.79
C ILE A 101 -20.13 -8.78 18.70
N TYR A 102 -21.11 -7.90 18.90
CA TYR A 102 -20.90 -6.46 18.84
C TYR A 102 -20.82 -5.82 20.22
N ARG A 103 -19.95 -4.82 20.37
CA ARG A 103 -20.00 -3.84 21.45
C ARG A 103 -20.96 -2.70 21.07
N GLU A 104 -21.36 -1.90 22.06
CA GLU A 104 -22.25 -0.73 21.89
C GLU A 104 -21.80 0.26 20.81
N ASP A 105 -20.49 0.37 20.54
CA ASP A 105 -19.93 1.24 19.50
C ASP A 105 -19.86 0.59 18.10
N GLY A 106 -20.47 -0.59 17.94
CA GLY A 106 -20.44 -1.35 16.68
C GLY A 106 -19.15 -2.12 16.43
N LYS A 107 -18.20 -2.13 17.39
CA LYS A 107 -16.97 -2.91 17.25
C LYS A 107 -17.25 -4.41 17.38
N ILE A 108 -16.74 -5.19 16.44
CA ILE A 108 -16.75 -6.66 16.52
C ILE A 108 -15.78 -7.11 17.63
N LEU A 109 -16.31 -7.81 18.62
CA LEU A 109 -15.58 -8.45 19.71
C LEU A 109 -15.04 -9.82 19.30
N LYS A 110 -14.09 -10.34 20.08
CA LYS A 110 -13.46 -11.64 19.85
C LYS A 110 -14.31 -12.74 20.49
N GLY A 111 -14.87 -13.63 19.68
CA GLY A 111 -15.52 -14.87 20.15
C GLY A 111 -14.53 -15.86 20.79
N GLN A 112 -15.07 -16.92 21.40
CA GLN A 112 -14.28 -17.94 22.12
C GLN A 112 -13.26 -18.66 21.22
N ASN A 113 -13.56 -18.78 19.92
CA ASN A 113 -12.70 -19.44 18.94
C ASN A 113 -11.69 -18.50 18.27
N PHE A 114 -11.57 -17.25 18.75
CA PHE A 114 -10.69 -16.26 18.14
C PHE A 114 -9.23 -16.72 18.14
N ARG A 115 -8.60 -16.64 16.96
CA ARG A 115 -7.15 -16.74 16.81
C ARG A 115 -6.59 -15.49 16.15
N PRO A 116 -5.47 -14.91 16.64
CA PRO A 116 -4.79 -13.83 15.94
C PRO A 116 -4.19 -14.32 14.61
N PRO A 117 -4.01 -13.44 13.61
CA PRO A 117 -3.43 -13.84 12.33
C PRO A 117 -1.95 -14.19 12.50
N ASN A 118 -1.52 -15.32 11.95
CA ASN A 118 -0.12 -15.74 11.94
C ASN A 118 0.63 -15.18 10.72
N ILE A 119 0.88 -13.88 10.74
CA ILE A 119 1.55 -13.17 9.64
C ILE A 119 2.96 -13.71 9.38
N LYS A 120 3.69 -14.08 10.43
CA LYS A 120 5.04 -14.65 10.32
C LYS A 120 5.06 -15.94 9.48
N ALA A 121 4.02 -16.75 9.53
CA ALA A 121 3.92 -17.96 8.72
C ALA A 121 3.71 -17.67 7.23
N MET A 122 3.17 -16.50 6.85
CA MET A 122 2.90 -16.17 5.45
C MET A 122 4.16 -15.91 4.64
N PHE A 123 5.27 -15.65 5.33
CA PHE A 123 6.61 -15.50 4.75
C PHE A 123 7.37 -16.82 4.61
N ARG A 124 6.79 -17.96 5.02
CA ARG A 124 7.43 -19.29 4.91
C ARG A 124 6.93 -20.01 3.65
N GLY A 125 7.84 -20.32 2.73
CA GLY A 125 7.56 -21.13 1.53
C GLY A 125 8.27 -20.62 0.29
N ASP A 126 8.60 -21.53 -0.62
CA ASP A 126 9.34 -21.31 -1.88
C ASP A 126 8.54 -20.60 -2.97
N ASP A 127 7.67 -19.64 -2.61
CA ASP A 127 7.04 -18.72 -3.57
C ASP A 127 8.06 -17.67 -4.04
N VAL A 128 9.30 -18.13 -4.28
CA VAL A 128 10.18 -17.56 -5.29
C VAL A 128 9.34 -17.50 -6.54
N ILE A 129 9.30 -16.32 -7.16
CA ILE A 129 8.66 -16.07 -8.45
C ILE A 129 9.13 -17.16 -9.43
N SER A 130 8.34 -18.23 -9.54
CA SER A 130 8.59 -19.39 -10.41
C SER A 130 8.18 -18.97 -11.82
N GLY A 131 9.05 -18.14 -12.39
CA GLY A 131 8.88 -17.47 -13.67
C GLY A 131 10.08 -16.56 -13.89
N SER A 132 11.26 -17.17 -13.90
CA SER A 132 12.54 -16.68 -14.42
C SER A 132 12.74 -15.16 -14.45
N ILE A 133 13.44 -14.58 -13.46
CA ILE A 133 14.28 -13.40 -13.70
C ILE A 133 15.60 -13.55 -12.94
N SER A 134 16.55 -14.24 -13.56
CA SER A 134 17.95 -13.85 -13.47
C SER A 134 18.11 -12.59 -14.31
N ASN A 135 18.24 -11.43 -13.67
CA ASN A 135 19.23 -10.42 -14.01
C ASN A 135 19.07 -9.21 -13.09
N ALA A 136 20.18 -8.87 -12.45
CA ALA A 136 20.43 -7.56 -11.92
C ALA A 136 20.08 -6.52 -12.99
N LEU A 137 19.07 -5.69 -12.74
CA LEU A 137 18.91 -4.45 -13.47
C LEU A 137 19.40 -3.33 -12.56
N GLN A 138 20.67 -3.01 -12.76
CA GLN A 138 21.15 -1.63 -12.69
C GLN A 138 20.06 -0.72 -13.25
N MET A 139 19.77 0.37 -12.52
CA MET A 139 18.88 1.43 -12.99
C MET A 139 19.26 1.80 -14.43
N LYS A 140 18.42 1.42 -15.40
CA LYS A 140 18.55 1.89 -16.78
C LYS A 140 17.81 3.23 -16.92
N PRO A 141 18.34 4.18 -17.70
CA PRO A 141 17.81 5.51 -17.77
C PRO A 141 16.43 5.54 -18.47
N HIS A 142 15.56 6.35 -17.89
CA HIS A 142 14.36 7.04 -18.41
C HIS A 142 13.75 6.52 -19.74
N VAL A 143 12.53 5.99 -19.68
CA VAL A 143 11.70 5.73 -20.87
C VAL A 143 11.13 7.07 -21.37
N PRO A 144 11.23 7.40 -22.67
CA PRO A 144 10.65 8.65 -23.20
C PRO A 144 9.12 8.66 -23.12
N ILE A 145 8.57 9.78 -22.64
CA ILE A 145 7.17 10.08 -22.34
C ILE A 145 6.20 9.90 -23.53
N ALA A 146 6.71 9.83 -24.77
CA ALA A 146 5.93 10.00 -26.00
C ALA A 146 4.97 8.85 -26.38
N HIS A 147 4.85 7.79 -25.56
CA HIS A 147 4.07 6.58 -25.91
C HIS A 147 3.14 6.08 -24.80
N MET A 148 2.86 6.90 -23.78
CA MET A 148 1.99 6.51 -22.65
C MET A 148 0.51 6.84 -22.92
N THR A 149 -0.37 5.94 -22.51
CA THR A 149 -1.83 6.16 -22.42
C THR A 149 -2.19 7.07 -21.23
N ASP A 150 -3.40 7.65 -21.20
CA ASP A 150 -3.79 8.62 -20.16
C ASP A 150 -3.69 8.07 -18.72
N VAL A 151 -3.94 6.77 -18.53
CA VAL A 151 -3.78 6.08 -17.22
C VAL A 151 -2.31 5.90 -16.86
N GLU A 152 -1.46 5.63 -17.84
CA GLU A 152 0.00 5.53 -17.66
C GLU A 152 0.61 6.91 -17.42
N LEU A 153 0.04 7.96 -18.02
CA LEU A 153 0.43 9.34 -17.81
C LEU A 153 0.06 9.82 -16.40
N ILE A 154 -1.09 9.44 -15.85
CA ILE A 154 -1.49 9.79 -14.47
C ILE A 154 -0.59 9.11 -13.44
N ALA A 155 -0.32 7.81 -13.62
CA ALA A 155 0.64 7.12 -12.78
C ALA A 155 2.04 7.76 -12.91
N HIS A 156 2.55 7.93 -14.12
CA HIS A 156 3.88 8.52 -14.36
C HIS A 156 3.96 10.00 -13.94
N SER A 157 2.89 10.78 -14.07
CA SER A 157 2.84 12.18 -13.64
C SER A 157 2.85 12.29 -12.11
N LYS A 158 2.09 11.45 -11.38
CA LYS A 158 2.15 11.41 -9.91
C LYS A 158 3.58 11.01 -9.43
N TYR A 159 4.26 10.08 -10.12
CA TYR A 159 5.66 9.71 -9.82
C TYR A 159 6.72 10.77 -10.19
N VAL A 160 6.51 11.57 -11.25
CA VAL A 160 7.45 12.60 -11.73
C VAL A 160 7.22 13.96 -11.04
N ILE A 161 5.98 14.30 -10.69
CA ILE A 161 5.64 15.51 -9.92
C ILE A 161 6.26 15.43 -8.52
N ALA A 162 6.32 14.24 -7.90
CA ALA A 162 7.04 14.05 -6.63
C ALA A 162 8.54 14.43 -6.69
N ASP A 163 9.19 14.37 -7.87
CA ASP A 163 10.60 14.78 -8.03
C ASP A 163 10.75 16.29 -8.29
N GLN A 164 9.79 16.91 -8.99
CA GLN A 164 9.76 18.36 -9.21
C GLN A 164 9.31 19.13 -7.95
N GLU A 165 8.35 18.59 -7.21
CA GLU A 165 7.90 19.12 -5.92
C GLU A 165 8.92 18.83 -4.80
N LYS A 166 9.75 17.78 -4.88
CA LYS A 166 10.85 17.54 -3.93
C LYS A 166 11.88 18.66 -3.86
N ARG A 167 12.07 19.43 -4.95
CA ARG A 167 12.90 20.64 -4.91
C ARG A 167 12.28 21.75 -4.05
N GLN A 168 10.97 21.74 -3.83
CA GLN A 168 10.25 22.69 -2.97
C GLN A 168 9.96 22.13 -1.56
N TRP A 169 9.76 20.82 -1.43
CA TRP A 169 9.47 20.12 -0.15
C TRP A 169 10.69 19.94 0.78
N ASN A 170 11.91 20.10 0.29
CA ASN A 170 13.13 20.11 1.13
C ASN A 170 13.30 21.39 1.97
N THR A 171 12.30 22.28 1.99
CA THR A 171 12.28 23.48 2.84
C THR A 171 11.22 23.35 3.93
N ALA A 172 11.64 23.49 5.19
CA ALA A 172 10.87 23.74 6.44
C ALA A 172 9.57 22.94 6.74
N ALA A 173 8.65 22.78 5.78
CA ALA A 173 7.35 22.14 5.93
C ALA A 173 7.42 20.64 6.25
N GLY A 174 8.36 19.89 5.65
CA GLY A 174 8.53 18.45 5.91
C GLY A 174 9.06 18.13 7.32
N VAL A 175 9.81 19.05 7.93
CA VAL A 175 10.25 18.93 9.33
C VAL A 175 9.07 19.22 10.26
N MET A 176 8.29 20.26 9.96
CA MET A 176 7.12 20.68 10.76
C MET A 176 6.01 19.61 10.81
N TYR A 177 5.77 18.88 9.72
CA TYR A 177 4.73 17.83 9.68
C TYR A 177 5.08 16.64 10.58
N ARG A 178 6.37 16.26 10.62
CA ARG A 178 6.89 15.20 11.50
C ARG A 178 6.76 15.57 12.97
N THR A 179 7.07 16.83 13.31
CA THR A 179 6.90 17.35 14.68
C THR A 179 5.44 17.39 15.12
N ARG A 180 4.52 17.74 14.21
CA ARG A 180 3.08 17.84 14.51
C ARG A 180 2.43 16.48 14.75
N ILE A 181 2.81 15.44 14.00
CA ILE A 181 2.31 14.07 14.22
C ILE A 181 2.84 13.52 15.55
N ASP A 182 4.12 13.71 15.85
CA ASP A 182 4.71 13.27 17.13
C ASP A 182 4.03 13.97 18.33
N GLU A 183 3.71 15.25 18.19
CA GLU A 183 3.02 16.02 19.23
C GLU A 183 1.56 15.58 19.41
N GLU A 184 0.81 15.32 18.32
CA GLU A 184 -0.54 14.76 18.40
C GLU A 184 -0.56 13.34 18.99
N MET A 185 0.42 12.50 18.68
CA MET A 185 0.55 11.16 19.25
C MET A 185 0.84 11.20 20.75
N ARG A 186 1.66 12.16 21.21
CA ARG A 186 1.97 12.37 22.63
C ARG A 186 0.77 12.90 23.42
N VAL A 187 0.01 13.84 22.85
CA VAL A 187 -1.24 14.36 23.44
C VAL A 187 -2.29 13.25 23.58
N ARG A 188 -2.30 12.28 22.66
CA ARG A 188 -3.19 11.12 22.69
C ARG A 188 -2.67 9.93 23.50
N GLY A 189 -1.47 10.03 24.11
CA GLY A 189 -0.85 8.99 24.92
C GLY A 189 -0.47 7.73 24.14
N LEU A 190 -0.21 7.87 22.85
CA LEU A 190 0.15 6.76 21.94
C LEU A 190 1.68 6.62 21.75
N LEU A 191 2.43 7.57 22.34
CA LEU A 191 3.89 7.61 22.50
C LEU A 191 4.20 8.15 23.91
#